data_AF-A0A180G6C5-F1
#
_entry.id   AF-A0A180G6C5-F1
#
_cell.length_a   1.000
_cell.length_b   1.000
_cell.length_c   1.000
_cell.angle_alpha   90.00
_cell.angle_beta   90.00
_cell.angle_gamma   90.00
#
_symmetry.space_group_name_H-M   'P 1'
#
loop_
_entity.id
_entity.type
_entity.pdbx_description
1 polymer ?
#
loop_
_entity_poly.entity_id
_entity_poly.type
_entity_poly.pdbx_seq_one_letter_code
_entity_poly.pdbx_strand_id
1 'polypeptide(L)'
;MVLRLKELEGDLQGLSGFNAPKLELEQYVTSAHLASRMMFTAQSTYEDILDKRVLDLGCGCGILSIASNLLGSAYTLGIDLDPDALQVARSNLASIDISDPTIDFLQADLSSPSFRKLFETRNAHHPEPFFDTVVMNPPFGTKNKGIDIVFLEIACQMSKFAVYSLHKTSTRKFVQKKANEYGFDAEVVAEMRYDLPKTMKIHKQKTLDIAVDFWRFQRI
;
A
#
# COMPACT_ATOMS: atom_id res chain seq x y z
N MET A 1 -15.95 -18.29 -6.17
CA MET A 1 -17.02 -17.28 -6.07
C MET A 1 -16.36 -15.92 -6.21
N VAL A 2 -16.89 -15.00 -7.01
CA VAL A 2 -16.29 -13.65 -7.15
C VAL A 2 -16.68 -12.84 -5.91
N LEU A 3 -15.69 -12.46 -5.09
CA LEU A 3 -15.89 -11.66 -3.88
C LEU A 3 -16.49 -10.30 -4.25
N ARG A 4 -17.53 -9.84 -3.53
CA ARG A 4 -18.15 -8.52 -3.75
C ARG A 4 -17.50 -7.45 -2.87
N LEU A 5 -17.55 -6.19 -3.30
CA LEU A 5 -16.98 -5.06 -2.54
C LEU A 5 -17.41 -5.02 -1.07
N LYS A 6 -18.70 -5.27 -0.78
CA LYS A 6 -19.21 -5.26 0.60
C LYS A 6 -18.69 -6.41 1.45
N GLU A 7 -18.42 -7.56 0.83
CA GLU A 7 -17.86 -8.73 1.52
C GLU A 7 -16.41 -8.44 1.86
N LEU A 8 -15.62 -7.97 0.89
CA LEU A 8 -14.25 -7.52 1.12
C LEU A 8 -14.18 -6.45 2.21
N GLU A 9 -15.02 -5.41 2.16
CA GLU A 9 -15.06 -4.38 3.20
C GLU A 9 -15.40 -4.98 4.58
N GLY A 10 -16.34 -5.93 4.65
CA GLY A 10 -16.72 -6.62 5.88
C GLY A 10 -15.58 -7.45 6.47
N ASP A 11 -14.86 -8.22 5.64
CA ASP A 11 -13.72 -9.03 6.08
C ASP A 11 -12.57 -8.17 6.62
N LEU A 12 -12.35 -6.99 6.03
CA LEU A 12 -11.30 -6.07 6.46
C LEU A 12 -11.65 -5.25 7.71
N GLN A 13 -12.94 -5.11 8.08
CA GLN A 13 -13.36 -4.32 9.24
C GLN A 13 -12.88 -4.89 10.58
N GLY A 14 -12.71 -6.21 10.67
CA GLY A 14 -12.29 -6.90 11.90
C GLY A 14 -10.79 -6.79 12.20
N LEU A 15 -9.99 -6.24 11.28
CA LEU A 15 -8.54 -6.22 11.41
C LEU A 15 -8.06 -5.21 12.46
N SER A 16 -7.09 -5.64 13.26
CA SER A 16 -6.46 -4.82 14.30
C SER A 16 -5.54 -3.77 13.69
N GLY A 17 -5.52 -2.58 14.30
CA GLY A 17 -4.56 -1.52 13.99
C GLY A 17 -3.28 -1.59 14.83
N PHE A 18 -2.46 -0.54 14.76
CA PHE A 18 -1.22 -0.44 15.52
C PHE A 18 -1.47 -0.46 17.04
N ASN A 19 -0.73 -1.32 17.77
CA ASN A 19 -0.76 -1.35 19.23
C ASN A 19 -0.21 -0.05 19.86
N ALA A 20 0.90 0.45 19.31
CA ALA A 20 1.57 1.67 19.75
C ALA A 20 2.09 2.44 18.51
N PRO A 21 1.24 3.26 17.87
CA PRO A 21 1.61 3.92 16.61
C PRO A 21 2.75 4.92 16.79
N LYS A 22 3.75 4.81 15.91
CA LYS A 22 4.96 5.64 15.83
C LYS A 22 4.71 6.85 14.95
N LEU A 23 4.69 8.03 15.56
CA LEU A 23 4.34 9.29 14.90
C LEU A 23 5.37 9.69 13.84
N GLU A 24 6.64 9.42 14.10
CA GLU A 24 7.79 9.69 13.22
C GLU A 24 7.75 8.87 11.92
N LEU A 25 7.06 7.73 11.93
CA LEU A 25 6.83 6.87 10.76
C LEU A 25 5.50 7.19 10.06
N GLU A 26 4.73 8.16 10.56
CA GLU A 26 3.37 8.46 10.12
C GLU A 26 2.48 7.20 10.12
N GLN A 27 2.51 6.42 11.21
CA GLN A 27 1.65 5.22 11.33
C GLN A 27 0.19 5.57 11.58
N TYR A 28 -0.62 5.41 10.54
CA TYR A 28 -2.08 5.46 10.58
C TYR A 28 -2.65 4.27 9.81
N VAL A 29 -3.82 3.79 10.22
CA VAL A 29 -4.45 2.62 9.60
C VAL A 29 -5.18 3.05 8.33
N THR A 30 -4.92 2.39 7.19
CA THR A 30 -5.82 2.47 6.03
C THR A 30 -7.16 1.87 6.44
N SER A 31 -8.25 2.63 6.36
CA SER A 31 -9.56 2.11 6.76
C SER A 31 -10.03 0.98 5.83
N ALA A 32 -10.83 0.05 6.36
CA ALA A 32 -11.44 -1.02 5.55
C ALA A 32 -12.21 -0.47 4.34
N HIS A 33 -12.87 0.69 4.50
CA HIS A 33 -13.58 1.39 3.44
C HIS A 33 -12.67 1.82 2.27
N LEU A 34 -11.50 2.37 2.60
CA LEU A 34 -10.50 2.84 1.66
C LEU A 34 -9.77 1.67 1.00
N ALA A 35 -9.30 0.72 1.81
CA ALA A 35 -8.62 -0.48 1.35
C ALA A 35 -9.50 -1.31 0.40
N SER A 36 -10.76 -1.58 0.78
CA SER A 36 -11.70 -2.34 -0.06
C SER A 36 -11.95 -1.66 -1.40
N ARG A 37 -12.17 -0.34 -1.44
CA ARG A 37 -12.38 0.39 -2.70
C ARG A 37 -11.16 0.37 -3.60
N MET A 38 -9.99 0.67 -3.03
CA MET A 38 -8.72 0.65 -3.75
C MET A 38 -8.47 -0.72 -4.38
N MET A 39 -8.50 -1.77 -3.56
CA MET A 39 -8.16 -3.13 -3.99
C MET A 39 -9.24 -3.74 -4.89
N PHE A 40 -10.52 -3.52 -4.59
CA PHE A 40 -11.60 -3.97 -5.44
C PHE A 40 -11.59 -3.27 -6.80
N THR A 41 -11.25 -1.98 -6.86
CA THR A 41 -11.13 -1.27 -8.16
C THR A 41 -9.94 -1.79 -8.95
N ALA A 42 -8.79 -1.99 -8.31
CA ALA A 42 -7.61 -2.60 -8.93
C ALA A 42 -7.93 -3.97 -9.56
N GLN A 43 -8.77 -4.78 -8.89
CA GLN A 43 -9.18 -6.07 -9.44
C GLN A 43 -10.32 -5.97 -10.46
N SER A 44 -11.44 -5.33 -10.13
CA SER A 44 -12.67 -5.37 -10.93
C SER A 44 -12.65 -4.51 -12.18
N THR A 45 -11.85 -3.43 -12.19
CA THR A 45 -11.74 -2.52 -13.34
C THR A 45 -10.53 -2.83 -14.19
N TYR A 46 -9.42 -3.23 -13.56
CA TYR A 46 -8.12 -3.33 -14.22
C TYR A 46 -7.48 -4.73 -14.20
N GLU A 47 -8.08 -5.70 -13.51
CA GLU A 47 -7.60 -7.10 -13.44
C GLU A 47 -6.15 -7.24 -12.95
N ASP A 48 -5.72 -6.34 -12.06
CA ASP A 48 -4.33 -6.22 -11.61
C ASP A 48 -4.02 -6.98 -10.30
N ILE A 49 -4.93 -7.81 -9.77
CA ILE A 49 -4.74 -8.53 -8.48
C ILE A 49 -4.82 -10.05 -8.61
N LEU A 50 -5.89 -10.58 -9.21
CA LEU A 50 -6.14 -12.02 -9.36
C LEU A 50 -5.00 -12.69 -10.13
N ASP A 51 -4.47 -13.79 -9.59
CA ASP A 51 -3.33 -14.53 -10.11
C ASP A 51 -2.04 -13.69 -10.30
N LYS A 52 -1.97 -12.50 -9.69
CA LYS A 52 -0.80 -11.61 -9.76
C LYS A 52 0.09 -11.76 -8.54
N ARG A 53 1.38 -11.49 -8.72
CA ARG A 53 2.32 -11.27 -7.62
C ARG A 53 2.22 -9.82 -7.18
N VAL A 54 1.76 -9.59 -5.95
CA VAL A 54 1.51 -8.27 -5.39
C VAL A 54 2.58 -7.92 -4.36
N LEU A 55 3.06 -6.69 -4.40
CA LEU A 55 3.93 -6.11 -3.37
C LEU A 55 3.17 -5.02 -2.64
N ASP A 56 3.17 -5.05 -1.31
CA ASP A 56 2.58 -4.02 -0.44
C ASP A 56 3.70 -3.26 0.28
N LEU A 57 3.97 -2.01 -0.14
CA LEU A 57 5.04 -1.18 0.42
C LEU A 57 4.53 -0.32 1.57
N GLY A 58 5.14 -0.48 2.76
CA GLY A 58 4.63 0.12 3.99
C GLY A 58 3.34 -0.57 4.43
N CYS A 59 3.35 -1.90 4.44
CA CYS A 59 2.14 -2.70 4.63
C CYS A 59 1.47 -2.48 5.99
N GLY A 60 2.19 -1.94 6.97
CA GLY A 60 1.72 -1.67 8.32
C GLY A 60 1.14 -2.93 8.96
N CYS A 61 -0.14 -2.86 9.34
CA CYS A 61 -0.89 -3.96 9.92
C CYS A 61 -1.47 -4.94 8.87
N GLY A 62 -1.03 -4.86 7.61
CA GLY A 62 -1.28 -5.87 6.57
C GLY A 62 -2.62 -5.77 5.83
N ILE A 63 -3.38 -4.69 5.96
CA ILE A 63 -4.74 -4.60 5.41
C ILE A 63 -4.79 -4.72 3.87
N LEU A 64 -3.87 -4.07 3.14
CA LEU A 64 -3.81 -4.18 1.68
C LEU A 64 -3.27 -5.55 1.24
N SER A 65 -2.27 -6.05 1.97
CA SER A 65 -1.74 -7.41 1.77
C SER A 65 -2.84 -8.47 1.88
N ILE A 66 -3.62 -8.44 2.96
CA ILE A 66 -4.74 -9.36 3.19
C ILE A 66 -5.81 -9.19 2.12
N ALA A 67 -6.19 -7.95 1.79
CA ALA A 67 -7.17 -7.68 0.75
C ALA A 67 -6.75 -8.26 -0.61
N SER A 68 -5.46 -8.20 -0.95
CA SER A 68 -4.94 -8.78 -2.20
C SER A 68 -5.12 -10.30 -2.25
N ASN A 69 -4.87 -11.00 -1.14
CA ASN A 69 -5.02 -12.45 -1.08
C ASN A 69 -6.49 -12.89 -1.08
N LEU A 70 -7.38 -12.15 -0.38
CA LEU A 70 -8.83 -12.38 -0.46
C LEU A 70 -9.39 -12.18 -1.88
N LEU A 71 -8.75 -11.32 -2.67
CA LEU A 71 -9.07 -11.11 -4.10
C LEU A 71 -8.38 -12.11 -5.03
N GLY A 72 -7.60 -13.07 -4.49
CA GLY A 72 -6.99 -14.15 -5.24
C GLY A 72 -5.62 -13.83 -5.83
N SER A 73 -4.82 -12.97 -5.21
CA SER A 73 -3.41 -12.82 -5.61
C SER A 73 -2.68 -14.16 -5.54
N ALA A 74 -1.79 -14.42 -6.51
CA ALA A 74 -0.98 -15.64 -6.54
C ALA A 74 0.03 -15.66 -5.39
N TYR A 75 0.60 -14.48 -5.09
CA TYR A 75 1.53 -14.28 -4.00
C TYR A 75 1.52 -12.81 -3.58
N THR A 76 1.63 -12.55 -2.30
CA THR A 76 1.74 -11.19 -1.76
C THR A 76 2.93 -11.08 -0.82
N LEU A 77 3.78 -10.07 -1.03
CA LEU A 77 4.82 -9.69 -0.07
C LEU A 77 4.48 -8.33 0.54
N GLY A 78 4.27 -8.29 1.84
CA GLY A 78 4.19 -7.04 2.60
C GLY A 78 5.54 -6.64 3.16
N ILE A 79 5.98 -5.40 2.91
CA ILE A 79 7.22 -4.85 3.47
C ILE A 79 6.89 -3.70 4.40
N ASP A 80 7.43 -3.74 5.62
CA ASP A 80 7.39 -2.61 6.55
C ASP A 80 8.72 -2.45 7.29
N LEU A 81 8.98 -1.23 7.76
CA LEU A 81 10.15 -0.93 8.58
C LEU A 81 9.95 -1.41 10.03
N ASP A 82 8.71 -1.34 10.52
CA ASP A 82 8.38 -1.55 11.91
C ASP A 82 8.04 -3.02 12.22
N PRO A 83 8.86 -3.73 13.01
CA PRO A 83 8.57 -5.12 13.38
C PRO A 83 7.30 -5.26 14.22
N ASP A 84 6.92 -4.23 14.99
CA ASP A 84 5.69 -4.25 15.81
C ASP A 84 4.44 -4.23 14.92
N ALA A 85 4.48 -3.45 13.83
CA ALA A 85 3.41 -3.43 12.83
C ALA A 85 3.30 -4.77 12.11
N LEU A 86 4.43 -5.38 11.75
CA LEU A 86 4.46 -6.71 11.12
C LEU A 86 3.93 -7.81 12.05
N GLN A 87 4.15 -7.70 13.36
CA GLN A 87 3.56 -8.62 14.32
C GLN A 87 2.02 -8.54 14.31
N VAL A 88 1.46 -7.33 14.25
CA VAL A 88 0.01 -7.13 14.08
C VAL A 88 -0.45 -7.68 12.73
N ALA A 89 0.29 -7.44 11.64
CA ALA A 89 -0.04 -7.95 10.31
C ALA A 89 -0.14 -9.49 10.26
N ARG A 90 0.80 -10.19 10.90
CA ARG A 90 0.75 -11.65 11.05
C ARG A 90 -0.44 -12.12 11.89
N SER A 91 -0.77 -11.37 12.94
CA SER A 91 -1.92 -11.70 13.81
C SER A 91 -3.25 -11.49 13.08
N ASN A 92 -3.35 -10.43 12.28
CA ASN A 92 -4.48 -10.15 11.40
C ASN A 92 -4.64 -11.26 10.35
N LEU A 93 -3.54 -11.68 9.70
CA LEU A 93 -3.58 -12.78 8.74
C LEU A 93 -4.08 -14.09 9.38
N ALA A 94 -3.59 -14.41 10.58
CA ALA A 94 -4.02 -15.60 11.32
C ALA A 94 -5.47 -15.52 11.84
N SER A 95 -6.07 -14.32 11.88
CA SER A 95 -7.45 -14.13 12.35
C SER A 95 -8.51 -14.33 11.27
N ILE A 96 -8.10 -14.37 10.00
CA ILE A 96 -8.99 -14.58 8.86
C ILE A 96 -8.96 -16.05 8.46
N ASP A 97 -10.13 -16.59 8.10
CA ASP A 97 -10.27 -17.96 7.62
C ASP A 97 -9.78 -18.10 6.16
N ILE A 98 -8.46 -18.13 5.98
CA ILE A 98 -7.79 -18.44 4.71
C ILE A 98 -7.06 -19.77 4.87
N SER A 99 -7.45 -20.78 4.09
CA SER A 99 -6.92 -22.15 4.25
C SER A 99 -5.45 -22.30 3.86
N ASP A 100 -4.96 -21.48 2.92
CA ASP A 100 -3.57 -21.50 2.45
C ASP A 100 -3.13 -20.08 2.00
N PRO A 101 -2.83 -19.18 2.93
CA PRO A 101 -2.50 -17.80 2.60
C PRO A 101 -1.11 -17.72 1.96
N THR A 102 -1.04 -17.20 0.74
CA THR A 102 0.21 -16.96 0.00
C THR A 102 0.76 -15.56 0.28
N ILE A 103 0.87 -15.21 1.57
CA ILE A 103 1.36 -13.91 2.03
C ILE A 103 2.61 -14.06 2.89
N ASP A 104 3.67 -13.38 2.52
CA ASP A 104 4.84 -13.16 3.38
C ASP A 104 4.90 -11.73 3.88
N PHE A 105 5.53 -11.54 5.03
CA PHE A 105 5.90 -10.21 5.52
C PHE A 105 7.40 -10.13 5.76
N LEU A 106 8.03 -9.06 5.31
CA LEU A 106 9.46 -8.82 5.43
C LEU A 106 9.71 -7.48 6.11
N GLN A 107 10.57 -7.50 7.14
CA GLN A 107 11.07 -6.27 7.72
C GLN A 107 12.18 -5.70 6.84
N ALA A 108 12.02 -4.47 6.34
CA ALA A 108 13.07 -3.79 5.60
C ALA A 108 12.93 -2.26 5.63
N ASP A 109 14.06 -1.58 5.59
CA ASP A 109 14.13 -0.13 5.35
C ASP A 109 14.29 0.13 3.85
N LEU A 110 13.20 0.57 3.22
CA LEU A 110 13.17 0.94 1.80
C LEU A 110 14.15 2.08 1.44
N SER A 111 14.51 2.92 2.42
CA SER A 111 15.46 4.02 2.25
C SER A 111 16.92 3.59 2.43
N SER A 112 17.16 2.39 2.96
CA SER A 112 18.52 1.93 3.26
C SER A 112 19.32 1.68 1.97
N PRO A 113 20.62 2.06 1.93
CA PRO A 113 21.49 1.75 0.80
C PRO A 113 21.60 0.25 0.53
N SER A 114 21.55 -0.57 1.58
CA SER A 114 21.61 -2.03 1.47
C SER A 114 20.39 -2.60 0.75
N PHE A 115 19.18 -2.10 1.06
CA PHE A 115 17.96 -2.47 0.35
C PHE A 115 18.06 -2.06 -1.11
N ARG A 116 18.37 -0.79 -1.40
CA ARG A 116 18.53 -0.29 -2.78
C ARG A 116 19.53 -1.11 -3.59
N LYS A 117 20.70 -1.41 -3.01
CA LYS A 117 21.74 -2.23 -3.65
C LYS A 117 21.27 -3.67 -3.94
N LEU A 118 20.45 -4.25 -3.06
CA LEU A 118 19.87 -5.58 -3.28
C LEU A 118 19.00 -5.58 -4.54
N PHE A 119 18.15 -4.56 -4.72
CA PHE A 119 17.30 -4.45 -5.92
C PHE A 119 18.09 -4.11 -7.17
N GLU A 120 19.07 -3.21 -7.10
CA GLU A 120 19.97 -2.92 -8.22
C GLU A 120 20.68 -4.20 -8.70
N THR A 121 21.22 -4.97 -7.74
CA THR A 121 21.91 -6.24 -8.05
C THR A 121 20.94 -7.24 -8.67
N ARG A 122 19.72 -7.37 -8.13
CA ARG A 122 18.69 -8.26 -8.68
C ARG A 122 18.30 -7.83 -10.09
N ASN A 123 18.09 -6.53 -10.34
CA ASN A 123 17.67 -6.01 -11.64
C ASN A 123 18.77 -6.14 -12.70
N ALA A 124 20.06 -6.08 -12.30
CA ALA A 124 21.17 -6.34 -13.19
C ALA A 124 21.18 -7.80 -13.72
N HIS A 125 20.68 -8.76 -12.94
CA HIS A 125 20.62 -10.18 -13.33
C HIS A 125 19.24 -10.60 -13.87
N HIS A 126 18.19 -9.90 -13.46
CA HIS A 126 16.80 -10.17 -13.82
C HIS A 126 16.12 -8.83 -14.19
N PRO A 127 16.20 -8.40 -15.46
CA PRO A 127 15.77 -7.07 -15.87
C PRO A 127 14.27 -6.83 -15.69
N GLU A 128 13.46 -7.89 -15.80
CA GLU A 128 12.02 -7.83 -15.58
C GLU A 128 11.69 -7.80 -14.09
N PRO A 129 10.89 -6.85 -13.59
CA PRO A 129 10.44 -6.83 -12.20
C PRO A 129 9.73 -8.14 -11.79
N PHE A 130 9.89 -8.53 -10.53
CA PHE A 130 9.29 -9.78 -10.02
C PHE A 130 7.80 -9.62 -9.70
N PHE A 131 7.38 -8.46 -9.22
CA PHE A 131 5.98 -8.23 -8.86
C PHE A 131 5.24 -7.66 -10.06
N ASP A 132 4.02 -8.16 -10.28
CA ASP A 132 3.18 -7.71 -11.38
C ASP A 132 2.53 -6.36 -11.02
N THR A 133 2.13 -6.22 -9.74
CA THR A 133 1.44 -5.05 -9.19
C THR A 133 2.07 -4.64 -7.86
N VAL A 134 2.21 -3.34 -7.63
CA VAL A 134 2.57 -2.78 -6.32
C VAL A 134 1.39 -1.98 -5.78
N VAL A 135 1.06 -2.16 -4.50
CA VAL A 135 0.05 -1.39 -3.78
C VAL A 135 0.70 -0.71 -2.59
N MET A 136 0.22 0.48 -2.23
CA MET A 136 0.73 1.18 -1.05
C MET A 136 -0.22 2.28 -0.55
N ASN A 137 -0.12 2.55 0.74
CA ASN A 137 -0.59 3.79 1.35
C ASN A 137 0.60 4.43 2.09
N PRO A 138 1.48 5.14 1.36
CA PRO A 138 2.76 5.56 1.91
C PRO A 138 2.59 6.66 2.98
N PRO A 139 3.59 6.87 3.83
CA PRO A 139 3.66 8.08 4.66
C PRO A 139 3.63 9.33 3.77
N PHE A 140 2.78 10.33 4.08
CA PHE A 140 2.56 11.50 3.22
C PHE A 140 3.64 12.59 3.35
N GLY A 141 4.76 12.29 3.99
CA GLY A 141 5.89 13.21 4.18
C GLY A 141 5.60 14.43 5.04
N THR A 142 4.67 14.29 6.01
CA THR A 142 4.42 15.30 7.04
C THR A 142 5.57 15.36 8.06
N LYS A 143 6.25 14.23 8.27
CA LYS A 143 7.42 14.12 9.16
C LYS A 143 8.72 14.03 8.38
N ASN A 144 8.74 13.25 7.31
CA ASN A 144 9.90 13.09 6.43
C ASN A 144 9.56 13.55 5.01
N LYS A 145 9.93 14.79 4.68
CA LYS A 145 9.54 15.42 3.41
C LYS A 145 10.04 14.62 2.21
N GLY A 146 9.11 14.20 1.35
CA GLY A 146 9.41 13.48 0.10
C GLY A 146 9.51 11.96 0.22
N ILE A 147 9.25 11.40 1.41
CA ILE A 147 9.22 9.94 1.61
C ILE A 147 8.18 9.24 0.73
N ASP A 148 7.04 9.87 0.45
CA ASP A 148 6.01 9.36 -0.45
C ASP A 148 6.53 9.16 -1.88
N ILE A 149 7.43 10.03 -2.34
CA ILE A 149 8.08 9.93 -3.65
C ILE A 149 9.17 8.87 -3.66
N VAL A 150 9.89 8.67 -2.54
CA VAL A 150 10.84 7.56 -2.41
C VAL A 150 10.11 6.22 -2.54
N PHE A 151 8.94 6.09 -1.91
CA PHE A 151 8.07 4.92 -2.06
C PHE A 151 7.61 4.76 -3.51
N LEU A 152 7.18 5.84 -4.18
CA LEU A 152 6.76 5.82 -5.58
C LEU A 152 7.88 5.41 -6.54
N GLU A 153 9.09 5.93 -6.36
CA GLU A 153 10.28 5.53 -7.13
C GLU A 153 10.50 4.01 -7.03
N ILE A 154 10.49 3.48 -5.80
CA ILE A 154 10.71 2.05 -5.55
C ILE A 154 9.56 1.22 -6.12
N ALA A 155 8.31 1.65 -5.94
CA ALA A 155 7.14 0.97 -6.50
C ALA A 155 7.23 0.88 -8.03
N CYS A 156 7.59 1.96 -8.70
CA CYS A 156 7.79 1.97 -10.15
C CYS A 156 8.99 1.11 -10.59
N GLN A 157 10.02 0.92 -9.76
CA GLN A 157 11.13 0.01 -10.07
C GLN A 157 10.76 -1.47 -9.85
N MET A 158 9.84 -1.75 -8.93
CA MET A 158 9.49 -3.11 -8.50
C MET A 158 8.24 -3.68 -9.17
N SER A 159 7.39 -2.83 -9.76
CA SER A 159 6.18 -3.24 -10.48
C SER A 159 6.46 -3.56 -11.94
N LYS A 160 5.91 -4.66 -12.46
CA LYS A 160 5.97 -4.96 -13.89
C LYS A 160 4.93 -4.15 -14.67
N PHE A 161 3.71 -4.01 -14.16
CA PHE A 161 2.60 -3.43 -14.91
C PHE A 161 1.96 -2.22 -14.24
N ALA A 162 1.59 -2.32 -12.97
CA ALA A 162 0.77 -1.31 -12.31
C ALA A 162 1.23 -0.97 -10.89
N VAL A 163 1.08 0.29 -10.50
CA VAL A 163 1.24 0.76 -9.11
C VAL A 163 -0.06 1.43 -8.67
N TYR A 164 -0.56 1.07 -7.49
CA TYR A 164 -1.70 1.71 -6.85
C TYR A 164 -1.25 2.41 -5.58
N SER A 165 -1.54 3.70 -5.46
CA SER A 165 -1.08 4.50 -4.32
C SER A 165 -2.07 5.58 -3.91
N LEU A 166 -1.93 6.03 -2.67
CA LEU A 166 -2.60 7.20 -2.13
C LEU A 166 -1.60 8.35 -1.95
N HIS A 167 -1.91 9.52 -2.50
CA HIS A 167 -1.10 10.74 -2.31
C HIS A 167 -1.99 11.94 -2.02
N LYS A 168 -1.48 12.94 -1.31
CA LYS A 168 -2.22 14.18 -1.03
C LYS A 168 -2.66 14.85 -2.34
N THR A 169 -3.93 15.26 -2.44
CA THR A 169 -4.44 15.97 -3.63
C THR A 169 -3.64 17.24 -3.94
N SER A 170 -3.11 17.91 -2.92
CA SER A 170 -2.27 19.11 -3.07
C SER A 170 -0.94 18.87 -3.81
N THR A 171 -0.46 17.63 -3.88
CA THR A 171 0.80 17.27 -4.58
C THR A 171 0.56 16.64 -5.96
N ARG A 172 -0.69 16.59 -6.45
CA ARG A 172 -1.10 15.91 -7.70
C ARG A 172 -0.18 16.14 -8.89
N LYS A 173 0.10 17.41 -9.24
CA LYS A 173 0.96 17.75 -10.38
C LYS A 173 2.39 17.22 -10.23
N PHE A 174 2.90 17.18 -8.99
CA PHE A 174 4.25 16.72 -8.71
C PHE A 174 4.34 15.20 -8.78
N VAL A 175 3.35 14.49 -8.20
CA VAL A 175 3.24 13.03 -8.27
C VAL A 175 3.14 12.55 -9.72
N GLN A 176 2.26 13.17 -10.53
CA GLN A 176 2.13 12.85 -11.96
C GLN A 176 3.45 13.08 -12.73
N LYS A 177 4.14 14.21 -12.49
CA LYS A 177 5.45 14.46 -13.10
C LYS A 177 6.46 13.37 -12.75
N LYS A 178 6.52 12.95 -11.48
CA LYS A 178 7.45 11.91 -11.02
C LYS A 178 7.15 10.54 -11.60
N ALA A 179 5.89 10.13 -11.65
CA ALA A 179 5.50 8.88 -12.31
C ALA A 179 5.95 8.85 -13.78
N ASN A 180 5.76 9.94 -14.52
CA ASN A 180 6.20 10.04 -15.92
C ASN A 180 7.74 9.95 -16.05
N GLU A 181 8.49 10.60 -15.14
CA GLU A 181 9.96 10.47 -15.07
C GLU A 181 10.41 9.02 -14.80
N TYR A 182 9.56 8.21 -14.15
CA TYR A 182 9.81 6.79 -13.87
C TYR A 182 9.26 5.82 -14.94
N GLY A 183 8.74 6.33 -16.06
CA GLY A 183 8.22 5.52 -17.15
C GLY A 183 6.82 4.95 -16.91
N PHE A 184 6.00 5.65 -16.12
CA PHE A 184 4.61 5.29 -15.88
C PHE A 184 3.68 6.43 -16.28
N ASP A 185 2.57 6.11 -16.95
CA ASP A 185 1.44 7.01 -17.08
C ASP A 185 0.63 7.02 -15.78
N ALA A 186 0.02 8.16 -15.43
CA ALA A 186 -0.56 8.39 -14.12
C ALA A 186 -2.01 8.89 -14.20
N GLU A 187 -2.92 8.11 -13.65
CA GLU A 187 -4.36 8.37 -13.58
C GLU A 187 -4.82 8.55 -12.13
N VAL A 188 -5.59 9.61 -11.86
CA VAL A 188 -6.36 9.73 -10.62
C VAL A 188 -7.69 9.00 -10.82
N VAL A 189 -7.82 7.83 -10.20
CA VAL A 189 -9.00 6.97 -10.29
C VAL A 189 -10.16 7.54 -9.47
N ALA A 190 -9.85 8.09 -8.28
CA ALA A 190 -10.83 8.74 -7.42
C ALA A 190 -10.18 9.78 -6.50
N GLU A 191 -10.95 10.80 -6.12
CA GLU A 191 -10.63 11.67 -4.99
C GLU A 191 -11.32 11.11 -3.73
N MET A 192 -10.56 10.93 -2.66
CA MET A 192 -11.02 10.34 -1.41
C MET A 192 -10.81 11.33 -0.27
N ARG A 193 -11.77 11.37 0.66
CA ARG A 193 -11.69 12.17 1.89
C ARG A 193 -11.45 11.24 3.06
N TYR A 194 -10.46 11.59 3.87
CA TYR A 194 -10.05 10.77 4.99
C TYR A 194 -10.15 11.56 6.29
N ASP A 195 -10.92 11.02 7.24
CA ASP A 195 -10.92 11.48 8.62
C ASP A 195 -9.83 10.71 9.39
N LEU A 196 -8.67 11.33 9.62
CA LEU A 196 -7.68 10.77 10.56
C LEU A 196 -8.28 10.77 11.98
N PRO A 197 -8.44 9.61 12.65
CA PRO A 197 -8.70 9.60 14.08
C PRO A 197 -7.48 10.20 14.77
N LYS A 198 -7.64 11.31 15.49
CA LYS A 198 -6.57 11.78 16.38
C LYS A 198 -6.40 10.76 17.49
N THR A 199 -5.39 9.91 17.39
CA THR A 199 -4.97 8.95 18.42
C THR A 199 -4.35 9.62 19.66
N MET A 200 -4.46 10.95 19.83
CA MET A 200 -3.91 11.68 20.99
C MET A 200 -4.86 12.70 21.64
N LYS A 201 -4.80 12.75 22.98
CA LYS A 201 -5.66 13.49 23.94
C LYS A 201 -5.57 15.04 23.92
N ILE A 202 -5.05 15.68 22.87
CA ILE A 202 -4.79 17.14 22.91
C ILE A 202 -5.38 17.84 21.67
N HIS A 203 -6.50 18.55 21.87
CA HIS A 203 -7.24 19.52 21.01
C HIS A 203 -8.66 19.13 20.56
N LYS A 204 -9.60 20.08 20.75
CA LYS A 204 -11.08 20.01 20.66
C LYS A 204 -11.70 19.93 19.23
N GLN A 205 -10.94 19.67 18.17
CA GLN A 205 -11.50 19.46 16.81
C GLN A 205 -11.43 17.98 16.42
N LYS A 206 -12.60 17.43 16.03
CA LYS A 206 -12.91 15.98 16.07
C LYS A 206 -12.21 15.13 14.99
N THR A 207 -11.84 15.68 13.84
CA THR A 207 -11.13 14.94 12.76
C THR A 207 -10.31 15.94 11.92
N LEU A 208 -9.24 15.47 11.27
CA LEU A 208 -8.55 16.22 10.22
C LEU A 208 -8.97 15.60 8.88
N ASP A 209 -9.74 16.34 8.08
CA ASP A 209 -10.11 15.95 6.71
C ASP A 209 -8.88 16.12 5.80
N ILE A 210 -8.30 15.01 5.35
CA ILE A 210 -7.22 15.01 4.36
C ILE A 210 -7.82 14.56 3.03
N ALA A 211 -7.76 15.46 2.04
CA ALA A 211 -8.01 15.12 0.65
C ALA A 211 -6.82 14.33 0.09
N VAL A 212 -7.08 13.09 -0.30
CA VAL A 212 -6.11 12.18 -0.92
C VAL A 212 -6.65 11.69 -2.24
N ASP A 213 -5.76 11.49 -3.18
CA ASP A 213 -6.05 10.93 -4.49
C ASP A 213 -5.70 9.45 -4.48
N PHE A 214 -6.61 8.64 -4.98
CA PHE A 214 -6.35 7.26 -5.36
C PHE A 214 -5.81 7.22 -6.77
N TRP A 215 -4.54 6.84 -6.89
CA TRP A 215 -3.82 6.76 -8.15
C TRP A 215 -3.71 5.34 -8.66
N ARG A 216 -3.79 5.21 -9.99
CA ARG A 216 -3.24 4.10 -10.74
C ARG A 216 -2.13 4.63 -11.63
N PHE A 217 -0.96 4.00 -11.54
CA PHE A 217 0.16 4.24 -12.45
C PHE A 217 0.35 3.01 -13.32
N GLN A 218 0.39 3.18 -14.65
CA GLN A 218 0.56 2.12 -15.63
C GLN A 218 1.93 2.25 -16.31
N ARG A 219 2.70 1.16 -16.37
CA ARG A 219 3.99 1.17 -17.09
C ARG A 219 3.77 1.41 -18.58
N ILE A 220 4.58 2.30 -19.16
CA ILE A 220 4.61 2.66 -20.60
C ILE A 220 5.47 1.67 -21.39
#